data_AF-A0A9R0SBX5-F1
#
_entry.id   AF-A0A9R0SBX5-F1
#
_cell.length_a   1.000
_cell.length_b   1.000
_cell.length_c   1.000
_cell.angle_alpha   90.00
_cell.angle_beta   90.00
_cell.angle_gamma   90.00
#
_symmetry.space_group_name_H-M   'P 1'
#
loop_
_entity.id
_entity.type
_entity.pdbx_description
1 polymer ?
#
loop_
_entity_poly.entity_id
_entity_poly.type
_entity_poly.pdbx_seq_one_letter_code
_entity_poly.pdbx_strand_id
1 'polypeptide(L)'
;MRTNPTTSPPGVSTIEEKSTGRIDQIIRPMLDVTFPPDKLPYIYNALVVQSRDTADKQINVTCEVQQLLGNNRVRVVAMSDMDGLMRGMEVIDTRAPLNSSATFPIRRSVPAFIELDTKLSIFETGIKVVDLLAPYRRG
;
A
#
# COMPACT_ATOMS: atom_id res chain seq x y z
N MET A 1 52.51 -3.90 16.00
CA MET A 1 51.66 -4.25 14.85
C MET A 1 50.65 -5.30 15.31
N ARG A 2 49.39 -4.92 15.52
CA ARG A 2 48.29 -5.82 15.92
C ARG A 2 47.23 -5.73 14.82
N THR A 3 47.17 -6.73 13.95
CA THR A 3 46.14 -6.84 12.91
C THR A 3 45.07 -7.79 13.41
N ASN A 4 43.88 -7.26 13.70
CA ASN A 4 42.70 -8.06 14.05
C ASN A 4 42.11 -8.72 12.80
N PRO A 5 41.54 -9.94 12.93
CA PRO A 5 41.02 -10.71 11.81
C PRO A 5 39.69 -10.14 11.29
N THR A 6 39.59 -10.01 9.97
CA THR A 6 38.37 -9.67 9.25
C THR A 6 37.42 -10.87 9.25
N THR A 7 36.46 -10.89 10.18
CA THR A 7 35.28 -11.74 10.07
C THR A 7 34.22 -10.96 9.29
N SER A 8 34.06 -11.31 8.02
CA SER A 8 32.89 -10.94 7.22
C SER A 8 31.61 -11.39 7.94
N PRO A 9 30.54 -10.57 7.96
CA PRO A 9 29.30 -10.98 8.57
C PRO A 9 28.72 -12.19 7.81
N PRO A 10 28.21 -13.22 8.51
CA PRO A 10 27.46 -14.27 7.84
C PRO A 10 26.21 -13.63 7.23
N GLY A 11 26.04 -13.83 5.93
CA GLY A 11 24.81 -13.51 5.23
C GLY A 11 23.67 -14.31 5.86
N VAL A 12 22.92 -13.68 6.75
CA VAL A 12 21.66 -14.22 7.25
C VAL A 12 20.64 -14.00 6.15
N SER A 13 20.57 -14.92 5.19
CA SER A 13 19.35 -15.13 4.44
C SER A 13 18.34 -15.75 5.41
N THR A 14 17.76 -14.90 6.28
CA THR A 14 16.64 -15.30 7.12
C THR A 14 15.58 -15.79 6.15
N ILE A 15 15.28 -17.09 6.19
CA ILE A 15 14.05 -17.61 5.62
C ILE A 15 12.98 -16.97 6.49
N GLU A 16 12.55 -15.78 6.08
CA GLU A 16 11.48 -15.07 6.74
C GLU A 16 10.25 -15.96 6.61
N GLU A 17 9.87 -16.65 7.69
CA GLU A 17 8.68 -17.48 7.70
C GLU A 17 7.52 -16.63 7.22
N LYS A 18 7.00 -16.96 6.04
CA LYS A 18 5.90 -16.27 5.39
C LYS A 18 4.72 -16.24 6.37
N SER A 19 4.34 -15.06 6.87
CA SER A 19 3.20 -14.96 7.78
C SER A 19 1.93 -15.09 6.95
N THR A 20 1.16 -16.15 7.22
CA THR A 20 -0.06 -16.46 6.48
C THR A 20 -1.27 -16.30 7.36
N GLY A 21 -2.31 -15.67 6.81
CA GLY A 21 -3.60 -15.44 7.44
C GLY A 21 -4.74 -16.02 6.61
N ARG A 22 -5.96 -15.89 7.11
CA ARG A 22 -7.19 -16.35 6.44
C ARG A 22 -8.23 -15.25 6.39
N ILE A 23 -8.95 -15.17 5.27
CA ILE A 23 -10.06 -14.22 5.11
C ILE A 23 -11.25 -14.67 5.94
N ASP A 24 -11.68 -13.86 6.90
CA ASP A 24 -12.86 -14.14 7.72
C ASP A 24 -14.12 -13.53 7.11
N GLN A 25 -14.00 -12.28 6.65
CA GLN A 25 -15.13 -11.54 6.10
C GLN A 25 -14.67 -10.66 4.93
N ILE A 26 -15.57 -10.53 3.96
CA ILE A 26 -15.38 -9.67 2.79
C ILE A 26 -16.46 -8.59 2.87
N ILE A 27 -16.03 -7.34 3.05
CA ILE A 27 -16.87 -6.14 3.14
C ILE A 27 -16.33 -5.15 2.11
N ARG A 28 -16.64 -5.36 0.82
CA ARG A 28 -16.25 -4.47 -0.31
C ARG A 28 -15.97 -3.01 0.12
N PRO A 29 -14.91 -2.30 -0.29
CA PRO A 29 -13.57 -2.69 -0.79
C PRO A 29 -12.62 -3.20 0.31
N MET A 30 -13.15 -3.51 1.49
CA MET A 30 -12.42 -3.93 2.68
C MET A 30 -12.55 -5.44 2.92
N LEU A 31 -11.57 -6.02 3.60
CA LEU A 31 -11.60 -7.40 4.07
C LEU A 31 -11.12 -7.46 5.51
N ASP A 32 -11.65 -8.41 6.26
CA ASP A 32 -11.14 -8.73 7.59
C ASP A 32 -10.37 -10.05 7.50
N VAL A 33 -9.10 -10.02 7.91
CA VAL A 33 -8.17 -11.17 7.84
C VAL A 33 -7.70 -11.51 9.24
N THR A 34 -7.79 -12.78 9.60
CA THR A 34 -7.24 -13.32 10.86
C THR A 34 -5.86 -13.91 10.61
N PHE A 35 -4.92 -13.55 11.47
CA PHE A 35 -3.58 -14.11 11.52
C PHE A 35 -3.39 -14.96 12.78
N PRO A 36 -2.45 -15.92 12.77
CA PRO A 36 -2.02 -16.61 13.98
C PRO A 36 -1.53 -15.64 15.07
N PRO A 37 -1.57 -16.03 16.35
CA PRO A 37 -0.91 -15.28 17.42
C PRO A 37 0.57 -15.02 17.09
N ASP A 38 1.05 -13.84 17.46
CA ASP A 38 2.44 -13.36 17.23
C ASP A 38 2.88 -13.19 15.77
N LYS A 39 1.97 -13.38 14.80
CA LYS A 39 2.23 -13.19 13.36
C LYS A 39 1.36 -12.07 12.75
N LEU A 40 0.85 -11.17 13.60
CA LEU A 40 -0.01 -10.07 13.17
C LEU A 40 0.80 -9.03 12.37
N PRO A 41 0.38 -8.69 11.14
CA PRO A 41 1.06 -7.68 10.33
C PRO A 41 0.90 -6.27 10.91
N TYR A 42 1.85 -5.39 10.61
CA TYR A 42 1.77 -3.98 10.96
C TYR A 42 0.79 -3.23 10.05
N ILE A 43 0.31 -2.07 10.52
CA ILE A 43 -0.46 -1.14 9.70
C ILE A 43 0.44 -0.69 8.52
N TYR A 44 -0.17 -0.54 7.35
CA TYR A 44 0.46 -0.23 6.06
C TYR A 44 1.25 -1.36 5.40
N ASN A 45 1.36 -2.54 6.02
CA ASN A 45 1.93 -3.69 5.33
C ASN A 45 1.03 -4.13 4.17
N ALA A 46 1.68 -4.55 3.08
CA ALA A 46 1.02 -5.16 1.95
C ALA A 46 0.74 -6.64 2.22
N LEU A 47 -0.48 -7.04 1.94
CA LEU A 47 -0.92 -8.43 1.94
C LEU A 47 -1.25 -8.85 0.51
N VAL A 48 -0.97 -10.10 0.17
CA VAL A 48 -1.27 -10.65 -1.16
C VAL A 48 -2.11 -11.89 -1.01
N VAL A 49 -3.23 -11.92 -1.73
CA VAL A 49 -4.07 -13.11 -1.87
C VAL A 49 -3.73 -13.75 -3.20
N GLN A 50 -3.13 -14.95 -3.15
CA GLN A 50 -2.80 -15.74 -4.33
C GLN A 50 -3.64 -17.01 -4.32
N SER A 51 -4.50 -17.18 -5.32
CA SER A 51 -5.26 -18.42 -5.48
C SER A 51 -5.50 -18.74 -6.95
N ARG A 52 -5.81 -20.00 -7.23
CA ARG A 52 -6.30 -20.45 -8.54
C ARG A 52 -7.79 -20.66 -8.43
N ASP A 53 -8.54 -19.99 -9.29
CA ASP A 53 -9.98 -20.20 -9.40
C ASP A 53 -10.28 -21.56 -10.08
N THR A 54 -11.53 -22.01 -9.94
CA THR A 54 -12.10 -23.21 -10.56
C THR A 54 -12.02 -23.18 -12.10
N ALA A 55 -11.84 -21.99 -12.69
CA ALA A 55 -11.71 -21.74 -14.13
C ALA A 55 -10.26 -21.48 -14.59
N ASP A 56 -9.24 -21.92 -13.82
CA ASP A 56 -7.81 -21.68 -14.08
C ASP A 56 -7.38 -20.20 -14.13
N LYS A 57 -8.26 -19.28 -13.73
CA LYS A 57 -7.92 -17.86 -13.61
C LYS A 57 -7.09 -17.65 -12.35
N GLN A 58 -5.92 -17.04 -12.51
CA GLN A 58 -5.06 -16.70 -11.38
C GLN A 58 -5.59 -15.45 -10.68
N ILE A 59 -5.97 -15.59 -9.42
CA ILE A 59 -6.40 -14.50 -8.56
C ILE A 59 -5.16 -13.97 -7.84
N ASN A 60 -4.80 -12.74 -8.14
CA ASN A 60 -3.73 -12.01 -7.46
C ASN A 60 -4.28 -10.65 -7.01
N VAL A 61 -4.76 -10.60 -5.77
CA VAL A 61 -5.29 -9.36 -5.19
C VAL A 61 -4.29 -8.85 -4.17
N THR A 62 -3.87 -7.60 -4.37
CA THR A 62 -3.00 -6.90 -3.44
C THR A 62 -3.86 -6.05 -2.51
N CYS A 63 -3.59 -6.17 -1.22
CA CYS A 63 -4.31 -5.47 -0.15
C CYS A 63 -3.32 -4.76 0.76
N GLU A 64 -3.80 -3.75 1.49
CA GLU A 64 -3.01 -3.02 2.48
C GLU A 64 -3.71 -3.04 3.83
N VAL A 65 -2.96 -3.29 4.90
CA VAL A 65 -3.46 -3.23 6.27
C VAL A 65 -3.75 -1.78 6.65
N GLN A 66 -4.99 -1.47 7.01
CA GLN A 66 -5.38 -0.12 7.43
C GLN A 66 -5.60 -0.01 8.94
N GLN A 67 -6.06 -1.09 9.58
CA GLN A 67 -6.43 -1.05 10.99
C GLN A 67 -6.26 -2.41 11.67
N LEU A 68 -5.82 -2.41 12.92
CA LEU A 68 -5.87 -3.56 13.81
C LEU A 68 -7.23 -3.58 14.52
N LEU A 69 -7.99 -4.66 14.37
CA LEU A 69 -9.33 -4.80 14.97
C LEU A 69 -9.30 -5.46 16.36
N GLY A 70 -8.16 -6.01 16.76
CA GLY A 70 -8.03 -6.87 17.95
C GLY A 70 -8.32 -8.34 17.63
N ASN A 71 -8.17 -9.24 18.60
CA ASN A 71 -8.37 -10.69 18.43
C ASN A 71 -7.61 -11.28 17.23
N ASN A 72 -6.39 -10.80 16.99
CA ASN A 72 -5.54 -11.19 15.86
C ASN A 72 -6.16 -10.94 14.48
N ARG A 73 -7.12 -10.00 14.40
CA ARG A 73 -7.75 -9.55 13.16
C ARG A 73 -7.23 -8.20 12.72
N VAL A 74 -7.08 -8.06 11.41
CA VAL A 74 -6.76 -6.81 10.74
C VAL A 74 -7.80 -6.50 9.68
N ARG A 75 -8.12 -5.21 9.54
CA ARG A 75 -8.90 -4.68 8.42
C ARG A 75 -7.95 -4.22 7.34
N VAL A 76 -8.16 -4.75 6.15
CA VAL A 76 -7.35 -4.51 4.98
C VAL A 76 -8.21 -3.93 3.86
N VAL A 77 -7.62 -3.10 3.02
CA VAL A 77 -8.27 -2.52 1.83
C VAL A 77 -7.65 -3.16 0.59
N ALA A 78 -8.48 -3.64 -0.33
CA ALA A 78 -7.99 -4.15 -1.61
C ALA A 78 -7.68 -2.99 -2.58
N MET A 79 -6.54 -3.09 -3.26
CA MET A 79 -6.12 -2.14 -4.30
C MET A 79 -6.63 -2.53 -5.70
N SER A 80 -7.23 -3.70 -5.80
CA SER A 80 -7.78 -4.28 -7.04
C SER A 80 -9.14 -4.89 -6.76
N ASP A 81 -9.83 -5.31 -7.83
CA ASP A 81 -11.11 -6.00 -7.72
C ASP A 81 -11.02 -7.26 -6.87
N MET A 82 -12.07 -7.50 -6.08
CA MET A 82 -12.16 -8.64 -5.15
C MET A 82 -13.04 -9.77 -5.70
N ASP A 83 -13.22 -9.82 -7.01
CA ASP A 83 -14.00 -10.86 -7.67
C ASP A 83 -13.30 -12.21 -7.54
N GLY A 84 -14.07 -13.22 -7.13
CA GLY A 84 -13.56 -14.56 -6.87
C GLY A 84 -12.89 -14.73 -5.50
N LEU A 85 -12.80 -13.67 -4.67
CA LEU A 85 -12.37 -13.84 -3.28
C LEU A 85 -13.47 -14.53 -2.46
N MET A 86 -13.03 -15.52 -1.70
CA MET A 86 -13.86 -16.35 -0.82
C MET A 86 -13.27 -16.34 0.59
N ARG A 87 -14.15 -16.54 1.57
CA ARG A 87 -13.72 -16.71 2.97
C ARG A 87 -12.87 -17.97 3.10
N GLY A 88 -11.90 -17.93 4.01
CA GLY A 88 -10.97 -19.03 4.27
C GLY A 88 -9.77 -19.10 3.34
N MET A 89 -9.72 -18.28 2.27
CA MET A 89 -8.56 -18.17 1.39
C MET A 89 -7.32 -17.70 2.16
N GLU A 90 -6.16 -18.20 1.71
CA GLU A 90 -4.86 -17.86 2.29
C GLU A 90 -4.43 -16.46 1.87
N VAL A 91 -4.00 -15.68 2.87
CA VAL A 91 -3.48 -14.32 2.69
C VAL A 91 -2.04 -14.32 3.15
N ILE A 92 -1.15 -13.79 2.33
CA ILE A 92 0.28 -13.75 2.62
C ILE A 92 0.65 -12.33 3.01
N ASP A 93 1.27 -12.16 4.18
CA ASP A 93 1.93 -10.91 4.54
C ASP A 93 3.31 -10.80 3.89
N THR A 94 3.55 -9.66 3.24
CA THR A 94 4.83 -9.35 2.60
C THR A 94 5.84 -8.72 3.56
N ARG A 95 5.41 -8.33 4.76
CA ARG A 95 6.18 -7.59 5.78
C ARG A 95 6.75 -6.26 5.32
N ALA A 96 6.35 -5.77 4.16
CA ALA A 96 6.77 -4.50 3.61
C ALA A 96 5.54 -3.67 3.25
N PRO A 97 5.64 -2.33 3.29
CA PRO A 97 4.65 -1.47 2.68
C PRO A 97 4.52 -1.74 1.18
N LEU A 98 3.40 -1.31 0.59
CA LEU A 98 3.25 -1.35 -0.86
C LEU A 98 4.38 -0.54 -1.53
N ASN A 99 5.11 -1.18 -2.44
CA ASN A 99 6.18 -0.54 -3.19
C ASN A 99 5.58 0.55 -4.09
N SER A 100 5.68 1.82 -3.67
CA SER A 100 5.41 2.98 -4.49
C SER A 100 6.72 3.74 -4.74
N SER A 101 6.94 4.19 -5.98
CA SER A 101 8.19 4.87 -6.39
C SER A 101 8.47 6.14 -5.58
N ALA A 102 7.42 6.79 -5.06
CA ALA A 102 7.53 7.90 -4.13
C ALA A 102 6.29 7.94 -3.20
N THR A 103 6.50 7.78 -1.89
CA THR A 103 5.44 7.91 -0.89
C THR A 103 5.44 9.34 -0.32
N PHE A 104 4.40 10.11 -0.62
CA PHE A 104 4.13 11.38 0.05
C PHE A 104 2.88 11.27 0.93
N PRO A 105 2.87 11.85 2.14
CA PRO A 105 1.69 11.81 3.00
C PRO A 105 0.53 12.57 2.36
N ILE A 106 -0.67 11.98 2.41
CA ILE A 106 -1.91 12.63 1.93
C ILE A 106 -2.26 13.90 2.72
N ARG A 107 -1.75 14.02 3.95
CA ARG A 107 -1.84 15.20 4.79
C ARG A 107 -0.49 15.92 4.80
N ARG A 108 -0.22 16.70 3.74
CA ARG A 108 0.87 17.68 3.78
C ARG A 108 0.35 18.98 4.38
N SER A 109 1.16 19.63 5.20
CA SER A 109 0.87 21.00 5.63
C SER A 109 0.70 21.88 4.40
N VAL A 110 -0.26 22.79 4.46
CA VAL A 110 -0.38 23.82 3.42
C VAL A 110 0.93 24.62 3.32
N PRO A 111 1.31 25.10 2.12
CA PRO A 111 2.47 25.97 1.96
C PRO A 111 2.40 27.17 2.92
N ALA A 112 3.56 27.64 3.36
CA ALA A 112 3.60 28.82 4.23
C ALA A 112 3.20 30.07 3.45
N PHE A 113 2.66 31.10 4.14
CA PHE A 113 2.27 32.37 3.50
C PHE A 113 3.40 33.02 2.68
N ILE A 114 4.65 32.82 3.09
CA ILE A 114 5.86 33.36 2.45
C ILE A 114 6.19 32.61 1.15
N GLU A 115 5.75 31.36 1.01
CA GLU A 115 5.95 30.53 -0.20
C GLU A 115 4.88 30.78 -1.27
N LEU A 116 3.84 31.56 -0.96
CA LEU A 116 2.78 31.88 -1.91
C LEU A 116 3.28 32.87 -2.96
N ASP A 117 3.16 32.50 -4.24
CA ASP A 117 3.41 33.44 -5.34
C ASP A 117 2.25 34.43 -5.44
N THR A 118 2.57 35.72 -5.44
CA THR A 118 1.60 36.80 -5.64
C THR A 118 1.51 37.25 -7.10
N LYS A 119 2.39 36.72 -7.97
CA LYS A 119 2.39 37.05 -9.39
C LYS A 119 1.17 36.45 -10.08
N LEU A 120 0.37 37.33 -10.68
CA LEU A 120 -0.67 36.95 -11.62
C LEU A 120 -0.01 36.39 -12.89
N SER A 121 -0.02 35.06 -13.04
CA SER A 121 0.35 34.40 -14.29
C SER A 121 -0.82 33.57 -14.81
N ILE A 122 -0.97 33.52 -16.13
CA ILE A 122 -2.02 32.77 -16.83
C ILE A 122 -1.44 31.39 -17.19
N PHE A 123 -2.24 30.34 -17.01
CA PHE A 123 -1.95 29.00 -17.52
C PHE A 123 -2.56 28.87 -18.92
N GLU A 124 -1.72 28.94 -19.95
CA GLU A 124 -2.15 28.78 -21.34
C GLU A 124 -2.62 27.35 -21.60
N THR A 125 -3.92 27.17 -21.82
CA THR A 125 -4.52 25.84 -22.00
C THR A 125 -4.41 25.36 -23.45
N GLY A 126 -4.26 26.27 -24.41
CA GLY A 126 -4.32 26.00 -25.84
C GLY A 126 -5.76 25.86 -26.38
N ILE A 127 -6.77 26.01 -25.51
CA ILE A 127 -8.18 25.95 -25.86
C ILE A 127 -8.67 27.39 -26.06
N LYS A 128 -8.84 27.79 -27.33
CA LYS A 128 -9.14 29.19 -27.72
C LYS A 128 -10.30 29.83 -26.95
N VAL A 129 -11.39 29.09 -26.73
CA VAL A 129 -12.56 29.61 -26.02
C VAL A 129 -12.25 29.85 -24.53
N VAL A 130 -11.42 29.01 -23.92
CA VAL A 130 -11.02 29.13 -22.51
C VAL A 130 -10.01 30.26 -22.36
N ASP A 131 -8.96 30.27 -23.18
CA ASP A 131 -7.90 31.29 -23.08
C ASP A 131 -8.42 32.71 -23.42
N LEU A 132 -9.46 32.83 -24.26
CA LEU A 132 -10.05 34.11 -24.65
C LEU A 132 -11.16 34.61 -23.70
N LEU A 133 -12.07 33.73 -23.24
CA LEU A 133 -13.24 34.14 -22.46
C LEU A 133 -13.06 33.97 -20.95
N ALA A 134 -12.26 32.97 -20.52
CA ALA A 134 -12.09 32.62 -19.12
C ALA A 134 -10.70 32.01 -18.84
N PRO A 135 -9.61 32.81 -18.98
CA PRO A 135 -8.26 32.31 -18.81
C PRO A 135 -8.02 31.80 -17.38
N TYR A 136 -7.42 30.62 -17.25
CA TYR A 136 -7.10 30.04 -15.94
C TYR A 136 -5.83 30.67 -15.36
N ARG A 137 -5.87 31.02 -14.08
CA ARG A 137 -4.67 31.46 -13.36
C ARG A 137 -3.78 30.24 -13.10
N ARG A 138 -2.48 30.42 -13.29
CA ARG A 138 -1.49 29.44 -12.84
C ARG A 138 -1.53 29.42 -11.30
N GLY A 139 -1.71 28.23 -10.75
CA GLY A 139 -1.74 27.95 -9.31
C GLY A 139 -0.57 27.10 -8.87
#